data_AF-A0AAU9PYT1-F1
#
_entry.id   AF-A0AAU9PYT1-F1
#
_cell.length_a   1.000
_cell.length_b   1.000
_cell.length_c   1.000
_cell.angle_alpha   90.00
_cell.angle_beta   90.00
_cell.angle_gamma   90.00
#
_symmetry.space_group_name_H-M   'P 1'
#
loop_
_entity.id
_entity.type
_entity.pdbx_description
1 polymer ?
#
loop_
_entity_poly.entity_id
_entity_poly.type
_entity_poly.pdbx_seq_one_letter_code
_entity_poly.pdbx_strand_id
1 'polypeptide(L)'
;MFTMDIDLDFTDLEKQVEEFNSHHVRIGVLDTGKTARRADREKPLKSFQGKQASRVKLGNAGRSNLKMTQLAQFMDARYGVFSKAENNFHNNDVIRVTNELIRMFNAGNSSPEMIRRIESAARALVRNPIMRKDFGSNSQATIKGGVGYNGYQTQGKGFDWPMVDTGSFFNSIKAQYV
;
A
#
# COMPACT_ATOMS: atom_id res chain seq x y z
N MET A 1 45.16 34.85 21.24
CA MET A 1 44.07 33.86 21.09
C MET A 1 43.54 34.03 19.67
N PHE A 2 43.64 33.00 18.84
CA PHE A 2 43.16 33.05 17.46
C PHE A 2 41.73 32.48 17.46
N THR A 3 40.75 33.28 17.10
CA THR A 3 39.34 32.88 16.98
C THR A 3 38.94 33.03 15.52
N MET A 4 38.37 31.97 14.97
CA MET A 4 37.82 31.92 13.62
C MET A 4 36.33 31.72 13.76
N ASP A 5 35.56 32.74 13.41
CA ASP A 5 34.12 32.64 13.28
C ASP A 5 33.83 32.00 11.91
N ILE A 6 33.16 30.84 11.93
CA ILE A 6 32.68 30.17 10.72
C ILE A 6 31.24 30.61 10.52
N ASP A 7 31.02 31.54 9.59
CA ASP A 7 29.68 31.85 9.10
C ASP A 7 29.22 30.69 8.20
N LEU A 8 28.24 29.93 8.67
CA LEU A 8 27.58 28.92 7.87
C LEU A 8 26.55 29.61 6.97
N ASP A 9 26.80 29.62 5.66
CA ASP A 9 25.83 30.11 4.69
C ASP A 9 24.70 29.08 4.54
N PHE A 10 23.59 29.32 5.24
CA PHE A 10 22.41 28.45 5.23
C PHE A 10 21.62 28.53 3.91
N THR A 11 21.91 29.50 3.04
CA THR A 11 21.16 29.72 1.80
C THR A 11 21.25 28.52 0.85
N ASP A 12 22.41 27.87 0.79
CA ASP A 12 22.60 26.67 -0.03
C ASP A 12 22.00 25.41 0.59
N LEU A 13 21.92 25.36 1.92
CA LEU A 13 21.20 24.29 2.62
C LEU A 13 19.69 24.41 2.38
N GLU A 14 19.13 25.61 2.44
CA GLU A 14 17.72 25.87 2.17
C GLU A 14 17.35 25.46 0.74
N LYS A 15 18.16 25.82 -0.26
CA LYS A 15 17.97 25.37 -1.65
C LYS A 15 18.00 23.84 -1.81
N GLN A 16 18.94 23.16 -1.14
CA GLN A 16 19.03 21.70 -1.19
C GLN A 16 17.82 21.04 -0.53
N VAL A 17 17.30 21.61 0.56
CA VAL A 17 16.09 21.14 1.22
C VAL A 17 14.86 21.35 0.32
N GLU A 18 14.74 22.50 -0.34
CA GLU A 18 13.67 22.76 -1.31
C GLU A 18 13.72 21.78 -2.49
N GLU A 19 14.90 21.54 -3.07
CA GLU A 19 15.09 20.58 -4.17
C GLU A 19 14.71 19.16 -3.72
N PHE A 20 15.19 18.73 -2.55
CA PHE A 20 14.83 17.41 -2.02
C PHE A 20 13.32 17.30 -1.77
N ASN A 21 12.69 18.34 -1.21
CA ASN A 21 11.26 18.36 -0.94
C ASN A 21 10.40 18.41 -2.21
N SER A 22 10.96 18.79 -3.36
CA SER A 22 10.27 18.74 -4.65
C SER A 22 10.06 17.30 -5.16
N HIS A 23 10.80 16.32 -4.63
CA HIS A 23 10.65 14.92 -4.97
C HIS A 23 9.41 14.33 -4.29
N HIS A 24 8.43 13.91 -5.08
CA HIS A 24 7.20 13.36 -4.55
C HIS A 24 6.91 11.95 -5.07
N VAL A 25 6.37 11.09 -4.21
CA VAL A 25 5.88 9.77 -4.60
C VAL A 25 4.40 9.68 -4.31
N ARG A 26 3.59 9.49 -5.34
CA ARG A 26 2.15 9.28 -5.22
C ARG A 26 1.89 7.78 -5.09
N ILE A 27 1.27 7.36 -3.98
CA ILE A 27 0.90 5.96 -3.73
C ILE A 27 -0.62 5.87 -3.64
N GLY A 28 -1.22 4.89 -4.31
CA GLY A 28 -2.66 4.72 -4.31
C GLY A 28 -3.16 3.62 -5.22
N VAL A 29 -4.43 3.71 -5.60
CA VAL A 29 -5.06 2.83 -6.59
C VAL A 29 -5.43 3.65 -7.80
N LEU A 30 -4.96 3.24 -8.98
CA LEU A 30 -5.32 3.89 -10.24
C LEU A 30 -6.80 3.65 -10.58
N ASP A 31 -7.55 4.73 -10.79
CA ASP A 31 -8.92 4.65 -11.31
C ASP A 31 -8.91 4.28 -12.79
N THR A 32 -8.87 2.99 -13.05
CA THR A 32 -8.95 2.43 -14.42
C THR A 32 -10.34 1.87 -14.70
N GLY A 33 -11.37 2.29 -13.95
CA GLY A 33 -12.70 1.68 -13.99
C GLY A 33 -12.73 0.22 -13.51
N LYS A 34 -11.62 -0.27 -12.93
CA LYS A 34 -11.52 -1.64 -12.43
C LYS A 34 -12.38 -1.80 -11.20
N THR A 35 -13.25 -2.80 -11.24
CA THR A 35 -14.06 -3.19 -10.10
C THR A 35 -13.37 -4.25 -9.26
N ALA A 36 -13.70 -4.29 -7.97
CA ALA A 36 -13.38 -5.43 -7.13
C ALA A 36 -13.95 -6.72 -7.75
N ARG A 37 -13.26 -7.83 -7.50
CA ARG A 37 -13.66 -9.15 -7.98
C ARG A 37 -14.21 -9.98 -6.84
N ARG A 38 -15.35 -10.61 -7.06
CA ARG A 38 -15.96 -11.52 -6.08
C ARG A 38 -15.09 -12.76 -5.92
N ALA A 39 -14.95 -13.20 -4.68
CA ALA A 39 -14.29 -14.44 -4.35
C ALA A 39 -15.08 -15.66 -4.85
N ASP A 40 -14.36 -16.65 -5.36
CA ASP A 40 -14.84 -17.99 -5.61
C ASP A 40 -14.62 -18.84 -4.36
N ARG A 41 -15.69 -19.01 -3.59
CA ARG A 41 -15.67 -19.64 -2.25
C ARG A 41 -15.81 -21.15 -2.31
N GLU A 42 -16.16 -21.69 -3.47
CA GLU A 42 -16.27 -23.14 -3.70
C GLU A 42 -14.92 -23.74 -4.07
N LYS A 43 -13.93 -22.90 -4.42
CA LYS A 43 -12.60 -23.35 -4.81
C LYS A 43 -11.61 -23.26 -3.66
N PRO A 44 -10.60 -24.15 -3.64
CA PRO A 44 -9.52 -24.05 -2.68
C PRO A 44 -8.77 -22.72 -2.83
N LEU A 45 -8.27 -22.23 -1.70
CA LEU A 45 -7.42 -21.04 -1.64
C LEU A 45 -6.23 -21.19 -2.59
N LYS A 46 -5.81 -20.08 -3.19
CA LYS A 46 -4.61 -20.02 -4.04
C LYS A 46 -3.43 -19.47 -3.24
N SER A 47 -2.22 -19.88 -3.62
CA SER A 47 -1.01 -19.20 -3.17
C SER A 47 -1.00 -17.76 -3.71
N PHE A 48 -0.63 -16.82 -2.86
CA PHE A 48 -0.58 -15.39 -3.14
C PHE A 48 0.58 -14.78 -2.35
N GLN A 49 1.69 -14.46 -3.05
CA GLN A 49 2.90 -13.88 -2.43
C GLN A 49 3.41 -14.71 -1.22
N GLY A 50 3.44 -16.04 -1.35
CA GLY A 50 3.85 -16.95 -0.26
C GLY A 50 2.81 -17.14 0.86
N LYS A 51 1.60 -16.60 0.68
CA LYS A 51 0.48 -16.68 1.62
C LYS A 51 -0.76 -17.23 0.90
N GLN A 52 -1.92 -17.25 1.55
CA GLN A 52 -3.15 -17.80 0.98
C GLN A 52 -4.23 -16.73 0.82
N ALA A 53 -4.95 -16.77 -0.30
CA ALA A 53 -6.09 -15.90 -0.59
C ALA A 53 -7.13 -16.64 -1.42
N SER A 54 -8.37 -16.14 -1.43
CA SER A 54 -9.45 -16.72 -2.24
C SER A 54 -9.21 -16.53 -3.74
N ARG A 55 -9.73 -17.47 -4.53
CA ARG A 55 -9.72 -17.34 -6.00
C ARG A 55 -10.79 -16.34 -6.42
N VAL A 56 -10.66 -15.81 -7.63
CA VAL A 56 -11.66 -14.91 -8.23
C VAL A 56 -12.71 -15.76 -8.95
N LYS A 57 -14.00 -15.44 -8.81
CA LYS A 57 -15.04 -16.01 -9.68
C LYS A 57 -14.78 -15.59 -11.13
N LEU A 58 -14.84 -16.55 -12.05
CA LEU A 58 -14.56 -16.29 -13.46
C LEU A 58 -15.73 -15.57 -14.16
N GLY A 59 -15.43 -14.96 -15.31
CA GLY A 59 -16.42 -14.32 -16.16
C GLY A 59 -17.13 -13.11 -15.52
N ASN A 60 -18.37 -12.89 -15.94
CA ASN A 60 -19.22 -11.79 -15.47
C ASN A 60 -19.71 -12.00 -14.04
N ALA A 61 -19.90 -13.26 -13.61
CA ALA A 61 -20.30 -13.61 -12.25
C ALA A 61 -19.30 -13.14 -11.17
N GLY A 62 -18.03 -12.95 -11.55
CA GLY A 62 -17.01 -12.42 -10.66
C GLY A 62 -16.90 -10.89 -10.62
N ARG A 63 -17.62 -10.16 -11.46
CA ARG A 63 -17.62 -8.69 -11.41
C ARG A 63 -18.42 -8.21 -10.19
N SER A 64 -17.85 -7.28 -9.44
CA SER A 64 -18.56 -6.52 -8.41
C SER A 64 -18.92 -5.15 -8.96
N ASN A 65 -19.93 -4.48 -8.38
CA ASN A 65 -20.22 -3.08 -8.68
C ASN A 65 -19.30 -2.12 -7.90
N LEU A 66 -18.56 -2.63 -6.90
CA LEU A 66 -17.64 -1.83 -6.11
C LEU A 66 -16.39 -1.51 -6.92
N LYS A 67 -16.12 -0.22 -7.17
CA LYS A 67 -14.86 0.21 -7.80
C LYS A 67 -13.68 -0.01 -6.87
N MET A 68 -12.50 -0.28 -7.44
CA MET A 68 -11.29 -0.48 -6.64
C MET A 68 -10.87 0.78 -5.89
N THR A 69 -11.14 1.95 -6.44
CA THR A 69 -10.92 3.25 -5.79
C THR A 69 -11.82 3.44 -4.58
N GLN A 70 -13.11 3.12 -4.71
CA GLN A 70 -14.04 3.12 -3.57
C GLN A 70 -13.62 2.13 -2.49
N LEU A 71 -13.19 0.92 -2.90
CA LEU A 71 -12.64 -0.04 -1.95
C LEU A 71 -11.39 0.52 -1.24
N ALA A 72 -10.49 1.18 -1.96
CA ALA A 72 -9.32 1.82 -1.38
C ALA A 72 -9.69 2.90 -0.36
N GLN A 73 -10.68 3.75 -0.67
CA GLN A 73 -11.21 4.76 0.26
C GLN A 73 -11.78 4.11 1.53
N PHE A 74 -12.56 3.04 1.41
CA PHE A 74 -13.09 2.33 2.58
C PHE A 74 -11.98 1.69 3.43
N MET A 75 -10.97 1.10 2.78
CA MET A 75 -9.84 0.51 3.50
C MET A 75 -9.01 1.58 4.20
N ASP A 76 -8.80 2.72 3.54
CA ASP A 76 -8.06 3.84 4.12
C ASP A 76 -8.80 4.48 5.28
N ALA A 77 -10.09 4.77 5.14
CA ALA A 77 -10.89 5.33 6.22
C ALA A 77 -10.92 4.42 7.46
N ARG A 78 -10.96 3.10 7.24
CA ARG A 78 -11.04 2.11 8.33
C ARG A 78 -9.69 1.81 8.98
N TYR A 79 -8.63 1.69 8.18
CA TYR A 79 -7.34 1.16 8.63
C TYR A 79 -6.17 2.13 8.45
N GLY A 80 -6.36 3.25 7.75
CA GLY A 80 -5.28 4.20 7.42
C GLY A 80 -4.23 3.62 6.48
N VAL A 81 -4.63 2.73 5.56
CA VAL A 81 -3.72 1.96 4.69
C VAL A 81 -2.75 2.83 3.90
N PHE A 82 -3.21 4.00 3.45
CA PHE A 82 -2.41 5.00 2.75
C PHE A 82 -2.11 6.18 3.67
N SER A 83 -3.14 6.76 4.29
CA SER A 83 -3.04 7.99 5.08
C SER A 83 -2.20 7.86 6.36
N LYS A 84 -2.00 6.65 6.87
CA LYS A 84 -1.14 6.36 8.03
C LYS A 84 0.03 5.44 7.68
N ALA A 85 0.32 5.24 6.38
CA ALA A 85 1.34 4.29 5.95
C ALA A 85 2.73 4.66 6.50
N GLU A 86 3.07 5.94 6.53
CA GLU A 86 4.36 6.45 7.02
C GLU A 86 4.47 6.47 8.55
N ASN A 87 3.36 6.63 9.26
CA ASN A 87 3.34 6.83 10.71
C ASN A 87 3.18 5.51 11.49
N ASN A 88 3.12 4.37 10.78
CA ASN A 88 3.05 3.07 11.43
C ASN A 88 4.45 2.64 11.89
N PHE A 89 4.66 2.56 13.21
CA PHE A 89 5.94 2.23 13.84
C PHE A 89 6.55 0.90 13.35
N HIS A 90 5.73 -0.07 12.93
CA HIS A 90 6.23 -1.34 12.39
C HIS A 90 6.63 -1.26 10.91
N ASN A 91 6.47 -0.09 10.28
CA ASN A 91 6.66 0.11 8.86
C ASN A 91 8.02 0.72 8.54
N ASN A 92 9.07 -0.07 8.72
CA ASN A 92 10.45 0.30 8.36
C ASN A 92 10.64 0.52 6.84
N ASP A 93 9.63 0.24 6.02
CA ASP A 93 9.66 0.52 4.59
C ASP A 93 9.72 2.05 4.29
N VAL A 94 9.36 2.92 5.25
CA VAL A 94 9.58 4.38 5.13
C VAL A 94 11.07 4.69 4.94
N ILE A 95 11.91 4.13 5.80
CA ILE A 95 13.38 4.31 5.75
C ILE A 95 13.91 3.88 4.38
N ARG A 96 13.36 2.79 3.83
CA ARG A 96 13.73 2.32 2.49
C ARG A 96 13.36 3.33 1.40
N VAL A 97 12.15 3.89 1.43
CA VAL A 97 11.73 4.92 0.47
C VAL A 97 12.64 6.15 0.58
N THR A 98 12.88 6.64 1.79
CA THR A 98 13.76 7.79 2.04
C THR A 98 15.19 7.55 1.55
N ASN A 99 15.75 6.36 1.79
CA ASN A 99 17.10 6.02 1.33
C ASN A 99 17.21 5.99 -0.20
N GLU A 100 16.19 5.50 -0.91
CA GLU A 100 16.20 5.54 -2.39
C GLU A 100 16.04 6.97 -2.92
N LEU A 101 15.27 7.83 -2.25
CA LEU A 101 15.17 9.27 -2.58
C LEU A 101 16.50 9.98 -2.37
N ILE A 102 17.17 9.77 -1.22
CA ILE A 102 18.50 10.34 -0.93
C ILE A 102 19.53 9.89 -1.97
N ARG A 103 19.52 8.62 -2.37
CA ARG A 103 20.43 8.13 -3.40
C ARG A 103 20.25 8.83 -4.74
N MET A 104 18.99 9.07 -5.13
CA MET A 104 18.68 9.77 -6.37
C MET A 104 19.07 11.25 -6.27
N PHE A 105 18.78 11.91 -5.15
CA PHE A 105 19.21 13.28 -4.88
C PHE A 105 20.74 13.42 -4.98
N ASN A 106 21.47 12.56 -4.29
CA ASN A 106 22.95 12.56 -4.31
C ASN A 106 23.54 12.21 -5.68
N ALA A 107 22.81 11.49 -6.54
CA ALA A 107 23.27 11.18 -7.89
C ALA A 107 23.17 12.39 -8.84
N GLY A 108 22.39 13.42 -8.49
CA GLY A 108 22.17 14.61 -9.32
C GLY A 108 21.42 14.33 -10.63
N ASN A 109 21.00 13.09 -10.88
CA ASN A 109 20.22 12.71 -12.04
C ASN A 109 19.20 11.60 -11.73
N SER A 110 18.09 11.59 -12.47
CA SER A 110 17.02 10.60 -12.32
C SER A 110 17.16 9.51 -13.38
N SER A 111 17.72 8.35 -13.01
CA SER A 111 17.72 7.18 -13.89
C SER A 111 16.39 6.41 -13.82
N PRO A 112 15.92 5.78 -14.92
CA PRO A 112 14.73 4.94 -14.89
C PRO A 112 14.80 3.78 -13.88
N GLU A 113 16.00 3.30 -13.57
CA GLU A 113 16.20 2.27 -12.56
C GLU A 113 15.95 2.81 -11.15
N MET A 114 16.49 3.99 -10.81
CA MET A 114 16.26 4.65 -9.51
C MET A 114 14.78 4.93 -9.30
N ILE A 115 14.09 5.45 -10.32
CA ILE A 115 12.64 5.68 -10.27
C ILE A 115 11.89 4.38 -9.95
N ARG A 116 12.22 3.27 -10.64
CA ARG A 116 11.59 1.97 -10.37
C ARG A 116 11.86 1.46 -8.95
N ARG A 117 13.05 1.71 -8.40
CA ARG A 117 13.41 1.33 -7.02
C ARG A 117 12.57 2.12 -6.01
N ILE A 118 12.43 3.43 -6.20
CA ILE A 118 11.58 4.31 -5.39
C ILE A 118 10.12 3.84 -5.44
N GLU A 119 9.55 3.62 -6.63
CA GLU A 119 8.18 3.12 -6.78
C GLU A 119 7.98 1.74 -6.16
N SER A 120 8.99 0.87 -6.23
CA SER A 120 8.93 -0.45 -5.60
C SER A 120 8.92 -0.35 -4.07
N ALA A 121 9.81 0.46 -3.49
CA ALA A 121 9.85 0.73 -2.06
C ALA A 121 8.54 1.37 -1.58
N ALA A 122 8.01 2.33 -2.33
CA ALA A 122 6.76 3.01 -2.01
C ALA A 122 5.54 2.07 -2.08
N ARG A 123 5.51 1.11 -3.01
CA ARG A 123 4.47 0.06 -2.97
C ARG A 123 4.64 -0.86 -1.76
N ALA A 124 5.87 -1.19 -1.38
CA ALA A 124 6.15 -2.04 -0.23
C ALA A 124 5.67 -1.41 1.08
N LEU A 125 5.81 -0.08 1.21
CA LEU A 125 5.28 0.72 2.31
C LEU A 125 3.81 0.42 2.63
N VAL A 126 2.98 0.24 1.61
CA VAL A 126 1.55 -0.05 1.81
C VAL A 126 1.28 -1.56 1.85
N ARG A 127 1.97 -2.34 1.01
CA ARG A 127 1.71 -3.77 0.83
C ARG A 127 2.20 -4.63 1.98
N ASN A 128 3.36 -4.32 2.55
CA ASN A 128 3.97 -5.16 3.57
C ASN A 128 3.15 -5.21 4.87
N PRO A 129 2.60 -4.08 5.38
CA PRO A 129 1.71 -4.13 6.54
C PRO A 129 0.48 -5.03 6.34
N ILE A 130 -0.08 -5.04 5.11
CA ILE A 130 -1.17 -5.95 4.75
C ILE A 130 -0.70 -7.41 4.83
N MET A 131 0.52 -7.70 4.37
CA MET A 131 1.09 -9.05 4.39
C MET A 131 1.51 -9.55 5.77
N ARG A 132 1.89 -8.65 6.67
CA ARG A 132 2.25 -9.01 8.04
C ARG A 132 1.04 -9.16 8.96
N LYS A 133 -0.16 -8.81 8.48
CA LYS A 133 -1.40 -8.69 9.28
C LYS A 133 -1.31 -7.59 10.34
N ASP A 134 -0.62 -6.48 10.06
CA ASP A 134 -0.48 -5.36 11.01
C ASP A 134 -1.86 -4.74 11.34
N PHE A 135 -2.86 -4.95 10.47
CA PHE A 135 -4.25 -4.51 10.65
C PHE A 135 -5.15 -5.57 11.30
N GLY A 136 -4.56 -6.62 11.85
CA GLY A 136 -5.23 -7.71 12.54
C GLY A 136 -5.85 -8.78 11.64
N SER A 137 -6.60 -9.65 12.30
CA SER A 137 -7.31 -10.80 11.73
C SER A 137 -8.76 -10.45 11.39
N ASN A 138 -9.41 -11.29 10.58
CA ASN A 138 -10.84 -11.11 10.33
C ASN A 138 -11.67 -11.64 11.50
N SER A 139 -12.89 -11.10 11.63
CA SER A 139 -13.89 -11.72 12.49
C SER A 139 -14.17 -13.16 12.04
N GLN A 140 -14.49 -14.06 12.98
CA GLN A 140 -14.82 -15.45 12.67
C GLN A 140 -15.98 -15.56 11.68
N ALA A 141 -17.00 -14.70 11.80
CA ALA A 141 -18.11 -14.65 10.85
C ALA A 141 -17.64 -14.25 9.43
N THR A 142 -16.64 -13.36 9.33
CA THR A 142 -16.05 -13.01 8.04
C THR A 142 -15.17 -14.13 7.51
N ILE A 143 -14.51 -14.94 8.34
CA ILE A 143 -13.67 -16.06 7.87
C ILE A 143 -14.54 -17.24 7.45
N LYS A 144 -15.39 -17.73 8.35
CA LYS A 144 -16.12 -19.00 8.24
C LYS A 144 -17.57 -18.84 7.76
N GLY A 145 -18.12 -17.63 7.83
CA GLY A 145 -19.55 -17.38 7.61
C GLY A 145 -20.35 -17.36 8.91
N GLY A 146 -21.65 -17.09 8.81
CA GLY A 146 -22.58 -16.98 9.94
C GLY A 146 -23.28 -15.62 10.00
N VAL A 147 -23.74 -15.19 11.17
CA VAL A 147 -24.46 -13.92 11.33
C VAL A 147 -23.44 -12.76 11.48
N GLY A 148 -23.51 -11.78 10.58
CA GLY A 148 -22.69 -10.58 10.60
C GLY A 148 -23.11 -9.60 11.70
N TYR A 149 -22.29 -8.56 11.91
CA TYR A 149 -22.56 -7.48 12.88
C TYR A 149 -23.86 -6.71 12.60
N ASN A 150 -24.40 -6.82 11.38
CA ASN A 150 -25.65 -6.23 10.93
C ASN A 150 -26.85 -7.21 11.00
N GLY A 151 -26.68 -8.39 11.62
CA GLY A 151 -27.73 -9.38 11.77
C GLY A 151 -27.99 -10.27 10.53
N TYR A 152 -27.31 -10.03 9.41
CA TYR A 152 -27.50 -10.78 8.17
C TYR A 152 -26.50 -11.95 8.05
N GLN A 153 -26.95 -13.05 7.43
CA GLN A 153 -26.08 -14.17 7.10
C GLN A 153 -25.00 -13.77 6.08
N THR A 154 -23.74 -14.04 6.41
CA THR A 154 -22.58 -13.89 5.54
C THR A 154 -21.99 -15.26 5.25
N GLN A 155 -21.63 -15.51 3.99
CA GLN A 155 -21.07 -16.80 3.57
C GLN A 155 -19.58 -16.98 3.94
N GLY A 156 -18.95 -16.01 4.62
CA GLY A 156 -17.52 -16.06 4.97
C GLY A 156 -16.58 -15.99 3.74
N LYS A 157 -15.42 -15.36 3.86
CA LYS A 157 -14.46 -15.21 2.76
C LYS A 157 -13.42 -16.33 2.69
N GLY A 158 -13.34 -17.18 3.71
CA GLY A 158 -12.53 -18.40 3.71
C GLY A 158 -11.07 -18.23 4.16
N PHE A 159 -10.63 -17.03 4.56
CA PHE A 159 -9.27 -16.79 5.05
C PHE A 159 -9.21 -15.53 5.92
N ASP A 160 -8.11 -15.36 6.64
CA ASP A 160 -8.01 -14.50 7.83
C ASP A 160 -7.52 -13.06 7.57
N TRP A 161 -7.29 -12.63 6.34
CA TRP A 161 -6.63 -11.33 6.10
C TRP A 161 -7.58 -10.21 5.65
N PRO A 162 -7.74 -9.10 6.39
CA PRO A 162 -8.86 -8.16 6.20
C PRO A 162 -8.94 -7.58 4.78
N MET A 163 -7.79 -7.43 4.11
CA MET A 163 -7.69 -6.69 2.85
C MET A 163 -7.20 -7.53 1.66
N VAL A 164 -7.14 -8.87 1.81
CA VAL A 164 -6.60 -9.78 0.79
C VAL A 164 -7.61 -10.86 0.43
N ASP A 165 -8.85 -10.47 0.11
CA ASP A 165 -9.88 -11.41 -0.39
C ASP A 165 -9.40 -12.23 -1.57
N THR A 166 -9.27 -11.58 -2.71
CA THR A 166 -8.83 -12.25 -3.94
C THR A 166 -7.41 -11.86 -4.36
N GLY A 167 -6.72 -11.11 -3.50
CA GLY A 167 -5.51 -10.35 -3.84
C GLY A 167 -5.77 -9.12 -4.72
N SER A 168 -7.03 -8.83 -5.07
CA SER A 168 -7.37 -7.79 -6.04
C SER A 168 -7.03 -6.38 -5.54
N PHE A 169 -7.36 -6.06 -4.27
CA PHE A 169 -6.98 -4.77 -3.67
C PHE A 169 -5.46 -4.63 -3.59
N PHE A 170 -4.78 -5.62 -3.02
CA PHE A 170 -3.32 -5.66 -2.91
C PHE A 170 -2.61 -5.40 -4.25
N ASN A 171 -3.03 -6.11 -5.31
CA ASN A 171 -2.45 -5.97 -6.65
C ASN A 171 -2.76 -4.63 -7.32
N SER A 172 -3.83 -3.96 -6.90
CA SER A 172 -4.25 -2.67 -7.43
C SER A 172 -3.46 -1.48 -6.89
N ILE A 173 -2.74 -1.66 -5.78
CA ILE A 173 -1.85 -0.64 -5.21
C ILE A 173 -0.71 -0.36 -6.19
N LYS A 174 -0.51 0.91 -6.52
CA LYS A 174 0.52 1.46 -7.41
C LYS A 174 1.22 2.61 -6.71
N ALA A 175 2.46 2.86 -7.12
CA ALA A 175 3.20 4.05 -6.77
C ALA A 175 3.72 4.68 -8.06
N GLN A 176 3.82 6.00 -8.07
CA GLN A 176 4.35 6.78 -9.17
C GLN A 176 5.23 7.88 -8.57
N TYR A 177 6.48 7.93 -9.00
CA TYR A 177 7.36 9.05 -8.72
C TYR A 177 6.98 10.24 -9.64
N VAL A 178 6.95 11.45 -9.08
CA VAL A 178 6.48 12.69 -9.73
C VAL A 178 7.50 13.79 -9.53
#